data_AF-A0A4P5S652-F1
#
_entry.id   AF-A0A4P5S652-F1
#
_cell.length_a   1.000
_cell.length_b   1.000
_cell.length_c   1.000
_cell.angle_alpha   90.00
_cell.angle_beta   90.00
_cell.angle_gamma   90.00
#
_symmetry.space_group_name_H-M   'P 1'
#
loop_
_entity.id
_entity.type
_entity.pdbx_description
1 polymer ?
#
loop_
_entity_poly.entity_id
_entity_poly.type
_entity_poly.pdbx_seq_one_letter_code
_entity_poly.pdbx_strand_id
1 'polypeptide(L)'
;MKFAPGERICARTTCDEGFPIVRYGTVNAVVTADGPLIVVFDDEMGADLVDLSEVENLSITSISLVLSGVDLADDPDLRQGLCALWQAEAASADIKIDAIHLLGAGLRDSNDTWALAEVRSGGETYVVRVHTDPNAANDVTLRADLPRRWD
;
A
#
# COMPACT_ATOMS: atom_id res chain seq x y z
N MET A 1 12.02 -21.36 1.92
CA MET A 1 12.28 -20.09 1.21
C MET A 1 10.96 -19.36 1.06
N LYS A 2 10.87 -18.16 1.63
CA LYS A 2 9.64 -17.34 1.62
C LYS A 2 9.46 -16.56 0.31
N PHE A 3 10.55 -16.32 -0.42
CA PHE A 3 10.57 -15.56 -1.67
C PHE A 3 11.39 -16.29 -2.74
N ALA A 4 11.06 -16.04 -4.01
CA ALA A 4 11.78 -16.58 -5.17
C ALA A 4 12.23 -15.48 -6.16
N PRO A 5 13.30 -15.73 -6.95
CA PRO A 5 13.67 -14.81 -8.04
C PRO A 5 12.51 -14.56 -9.01
N GLY A 6 12.34 -13.30 -9.42
CA GLY A 6 11.24 -12.84 -10.26
C GLY A 6 9.97 -12.45 -9.48
N GLU A 7 9.91 -12.69 -8.17
CA GLU A 7 8.76 -12.33 -7.34
C GLU A 7 8.74 -10.82 -7.05
N ARG A 8 7.54 -10.24 -7.10
CA ARG A 8 7.27 -8.84 -6.75
C ARG A 8 7.11 -8.71 -5.24
N ILE A 9 7.77 -7.71 -4.67
CA ILE A 9 7.75 -7.48 -3.22
C ILE A 9 7.42 -6.02 -2.88
N CYS A 10 7.04 -5.83 -1.63
CA CYS A 10 6.95 -4.53 -0.97
C CYS A 10 8.01 -4.52 0.13
N ALA A 11 8.91 -3.52 0.10
CA ALA A 11 9.87 -3.28 1.17
C ALA A 11 9.44 -2.05 1.97
N ARG A 12 9.31 -2.21 3.29
CA ARG A 12 9.05 -1.11 4.23
C ARG A 12 10.34 -0.83 4.99
N THR A 13 10.96 0.29 4.66
CA THR A 13 12.28 0.64 5.20
C THR A 13 12.32 2.12 5.59
N THR A 14 13.50 2.63 5.94
CA THR A 14 13.72 4.03 6.27
C THR A 14 14.65 4.64 5.23
N CYS A 15 14.32 5.83 4.70
CA CYS A 15 15.24 6.55 3.80
C CYS A 15 16.44 7.12 4.56
N ASP A 16 17.42 7.67 3.82
CA ASP A 16 18.63 8.28 4.40
C ASP A 16 18.35 9.43 5.38
N GLU A 17 17.19 10.07 5.26
CA GLU A 17 16.75 11.15 6.16
C GLU A 17 16.05 10.65 7.43
N GLY A 18 15.87 9.33 7.59
CA GLY A 18 15.23 8.75 8.75
C GLY A 18 13.70 8.63 8.66
N PHE A 19 13.11 8.89 7.49
CA PHE A 19 11.65 8.77 7.30
C PHE A 19 11.26 7.39 6.76
N PRO A 20 10.13 6.81 7.24
CA PRO A 20 9.64 5.55 6.71
C PRO A 20 9.25 5.70 5.24
N ILE A 21 9.69 4.76 4.42
CA ILE A 21 9.37 4.69 3.00
C ILE A 21 8.89 3.28 2.63
N VAL A 22 8.07 3.21 1.59
CA VAL A 22 7.65 1.96 0.96
C VAL A 22 8.23 1.93 -0.44
N ARG A 23 8.91 0.84 -0.80
CA ARG A 23 9.49 0.63 -2.13
C ARG A 23 8.97 -0.66 -2.73
N TYR A 24 8.73 -0.65 -4.03
CA TYR A 24 8.33 -1.83 -4.79
C TYR A 24 9.45 -2.28 -5.70
N GLY A 25 9.60 -3.60 -5.81
CA GLY A 25 10.71 -4.15 -6.57
C GLY A 25 10.53 -5.62 -6.88
N THR A 26 11.52 -6.14 -7.58
CA THR A 26 11.58 -7.54 -8.00
C THR A 26 12.78 -8.23 -7.36
N VAL A 27 12.56 -9.40 -6.78
CA VAL A 27 13.64 -10.23 -6.25
C VAL A 27 14.52 -10.72 -7.39
N ASN A 28 15.78 -10.29 -7.41
CA ASN A 28 16.78 -10.76 -8.38
C ASN A 28 17.43 -12.07 -7.92
N ALA A 29 17.77 -12.18 -6.63
CA ALA A 29 18.36 -13.38 -6.06
C ALA A 29 18.09 -13.50 -4.55
N VAL A 30 18.17 -14.73 -4.04
CA VAL A 30 18.09 -15.04 -2.60
C VAL A 30 19.47 -15.50 -2.14
N VAL A 31 20.07 -14.78 -1.19
CA VAL A 31 21.47 -15.03 -0.78
C VAL A 31 21.61 -16.35 -0.02
N THR A 32 20.72 -16.59 0.96
CA THR A 32 20.56 -17.87 1.67
C THR A 32 19.08 -18.08 2.01
N ALA A 33 18.67 -19.29 2.42
CA ALA A 33 17.25 -19.63 2.60
C ALA A 33 16.47 -18.69 3.53
N ASP A 34 17.16 -18.11 4.52
CA ASP A 34 16.65 -17.13 5.51
C ASP A 34 17.51 -15.86 5.53
N GLY A 35 18.28 -15.63 4.47
CA GLY A 35 19.14 -14.47 4.31
C GLY A 35 18.47 -13.33 3.55
N PRO A 36 19.15 -12.19 3.45
CA PRO A 36 18.62 -11.03 2.76
C PRO A 36 18.39 -11.32 1.27
N LEU A 37 17.51 -10.53 0.68
CA LEU A 37 17.17 -10.57 -0.73
C LEU A 37 18.02 -9.57 -1.49
N ILE A 38 18.41 -9.93 -2.71
CA ILE A 38 18.92 -8.95 -3.68
C ILE A 38 17.71 -8.50 -4.50
N VAL A 39 17.34 -7.23 -4.38
CA VAL A 39 16.12 -6.66 -4.97
C VAL A 39 16.51 -5.55 -5.95
N VAL A 40 15.90 -5.55 -7.13
CA VAL A 40 15.92 -4.38 -8.02
C VAL A 40 14.62 -3.62 -7.79
N PHE A 41 14.73 -2.42 -7.21
CA PHE A 41 13.57 -1.54 -6.98
C PHE A 41 13.18 -0.79 -8.26
N ASP A 42 11.91 -0.44 -8.37
CA ASP A 42 11.37 0.20 -9.58
C ASP A 42 11.80 1.67 -9.73
N ASP A 43 12.19 2.30 -8.62
CA ASP A 43 12.55 3.71 -8.51
C ASP A 43 14.06 3.98 -8.61
N GLU A 44 14.90 2.94 -8.65
CA GLU A 44 16.36 3.07 -8.61
C GLU A 44 17.07 2.21 -9.65
N MET A 45 18.19 2.73 -10.15
CA MET A 45 19.09 1.97 -11.02
C MET A 45 20.08 1.16 -10.18
N GLY A 46 19.76 -0.09 -9.89
CA GLY A 46 20.67 -0.95 -9.14
C GLY A 46 19.99 -2.15 -8.51
N ALA A 47 20.76 -2.92 -7.75
CA ALA A 47 20.22 -3.95 -6.90
C ALA A 47 20.68 -3.73 -5.47
N ASP A 48 19.72 -3.71 -4.55
CA ASP A 48 19.95 -3.51 -3.13
C ASP A 48 19.85 -4.83 -2.37
N LEU A 49 20.54 -4.89 -1.23
CA LEU A 49 20.47 -5.99 -0.29
C LEU A 49 19.44 -5.63 0.80
N VAL A 50 18.32 -6.35 0.84
CA VAL A 50 17.18 -6.03 1.71
C VAL A 50 16.96 -7.14 2.74
N ASP A 51 16.81 -6.78 4.01
CA ASP A 51 16.53 -7.73 5.08
C ASP A 51 15.12 -8.33 4.94
N LEU A 52 14.97 -9.63 5.22
CA LEU A 52 13.67 -10.31 5.13
C LEU A 52 12.59 -9.74 6.08
N SER A 53 13.00 -9.09 7.17
CA SER A 53 12.10 -8.43 8.11
C SER A 53 11.46 -7.16 7.54
N GLU A 54 12.05 -6.57 6.51
CA GLU A 54 11.54 -5.38 5.82
C GLU A 54 10.62 -5.74 4.64
N VAL A 55 10.52 -7.04 4.29
CA VAL A 55 9.89 -7.49 3.05
C VAL A 55 8.58 -8.24 3.28
N GLU A 56 7.56 -7.81 2.55
CA GLU A 56 6.26 -8.46 2.43
C GLU A 56 5.99 -8.90 0.98
N ASN A 57 5.21 -9.97 0.80
CA ASN A 57 4.73 -10.35 -0.53
C ASN A 57 3.82 -9.25 -1.07
N LEU A 58 4.04 -8.84 -2.31
CA LEU A 58 3.25 -7.78 -2.90
C LEU A 58 1.83 -8.28 -3.19
N SER A 59 0.86 -7.55 -2.66
CA SER A 59 -0.56 -7.76 -2.89
C SER A 59 -1.30 -6.43 -2.80
N ILE A 60 -2.55 -6.39 -3.26
CA ILE A 60 -3.38 -5.19 -3.15
C ILE A 60 -3.52 -4.69 -1.70
N THR A 61 -3.47 -5.58 -0.71
CA THR A 61 -3.57 -5.26 0.71
C THR A 61 -2.23 -4.86 1.35
N SER A 62 -1.09 -5.13 0.70
CA SER A 62 0.22 -4.69 1.19
C SER A 62 0.56 -3.27 0.73
N ILE A 63 -0.11 -2.74 -0.29
CA ILE A 63 0.08 -1.36 -0.73
C ILE A 63 -0.50 -0.39 0.29
N SER A 64 0.29 0.62 0.64
CA SER A 64 -0.14 1.72 1.49
C SER A 64 0.43 3.03 0.99
N LEU A 65 -0.42 4.05 0.87
CA LEU A 65 0.00 5.42 0.59
C LEU A 65 -0.22 6.27 1.84
N VAL A 66 0.85 6.85 2.37
CA VAL A 66 0.81 7.75 3.53
C VAL A 66 0.91 9.20 3.03
N LEU A 67 -0.01 10.05 3.46
CA LEU A 67 -0.08 11.46 3.10
C LEU A 67 -0.21 12.30 4.36
N SER A 68 0.46 13.46 4.40
CA SER A 68 0.31 14.39 5.51
C SER A 68 -0.92 15.29 5.34
N GLY A 69 -1.67 15.45 6.43
CA GLY A 69 -2.90 16.24 6.55
C GLY A 69 -4.12 15.37 6.86
N VAL A 70 -4.60 15.39 8.13
CA VAL A 70 -5.87 14.72 8.49
C VAL A 70 -7.10 15.36 7.85
N ASP A 71 -6.99 16.63 7.44
CA ASP A 71 -8.00 17.36 6.67
C ASP A 71 -8.32 16.68 5.33
N LEU A 72 -7.37 15.95 4.75
CA LEU A 72 -7.62 15.11 3.57
C LEU A 72 -8.72 14.07 3.82
N ALA A 73 -8.80 13.53 5.04
CA ALA A 73 -9.85 12.60 5.43
C ALA A 73 -11.11 13.31 5.95
N ASP A 74 -11.01 14.46 6.59
CA ASP A 74 -12.18 15.13 7.18
C ASP A 74 -12.98 15.95 6.17
N ASP A 75 -12.33 16.59 5.21
CA ASP A 75 -12.98 17.38 4.16
C ASP A 75 -13.55 16.46 3.05
N PRO A 76 -14.88 16.44 2.83
CA PRO A 76 -15.51 15.63 1.80
C PRO A 76 -15.04 15.92 0.36
N ASP A 77 -14.61 17.14 0.06
CA ASP A 77 -14.16 17.54 -1.28
C ASP A 77 -12.73 17.04 -1.53
N LEU A 78 -11.85 17.13 -0.51
CA LEU A 78 -10.49 16.59 -0.60
C LEU A 78 -10.50 15.05 -0.64
N ARG A 79 -11.35 14.43 0.20
CA ARG A 79 -11.43 12.97 0.34
C ARG A 79 -11.79 12.25 -0.95
N GLN A 80 -12.59 12.86 -1.82
CA GLN A 80 -12.96 12.30 -3.12
C GLN A 80 -11.75 12.03 -4.02
N GLY A 81 -10.68 12.83 -3.89
CA GLY A 81 -9.45 12.66 -4.66
C GLY A 81 -8.56 11.51 -4.19
N LEU A 82 -8.70 11.06 -2.93
CA LEU A 82 -7.78 10.11 -2.32
C LEU A 82 -7.79 8.73 -2.97
N CYS A 83 -8.93 8.28 -3.49
CA CYS A 83 -9.00 7.00 -4.19
C CYS A 83 -8.15 7.02 -5.47
N ALA A 84 -8.09 8.14 -6.18
CA ALA A 84 -7.27 8.26 -7.39
C ALA A 84 -5.77 8.25 -7.06
N LEU A 85 -5.37 8.85 -5.93
CA LEU A 85 -3.98 8.79 -5.45
C LEU A 85 -3.58 7.36 -5.09
N TRP A 86 -4.44 6.64 -4.36
CA TRP A 86 -4.19 5.23 -4.05
C TRP A 86 -4.13 4.35 -5.32
N GLN A 87 -4.94 4.63 -6.33
CA GLN A 87 -4.87 3.92 -7.62
C GLN A 87 -3.54 4.16 -8.33
N ALA A 88 -3.02 5.39 -8.30
CA ALA A 88 -1.71 5.69 -8.87
C ALA A 88 -0.60 4.91 -8.14
N GLU A 89 -0.70 4.82 -6.82
CA GLU A 89 0.22 4.00 -6.01
C GLU A 89 0.15 2.52 -6.40
N ALA A 90 -1.06 1.97 -6.52
CA ALA A 90 -1.26 0.58 -6.94
C ALA A 90 -0.72 0.31 -8.35
N ALA A 91 -0.87 1.26 -9.28
CA ALA A 91 -0.31 1.17 -10.62
C ALA A 91 1.22 1.19 -10.61
N SER A 92 1.85 2.02 -9.79
CA SER A 92 3.31 2.05 -9.60
C SER A 92 3.84 0.71 -9.06
N ALA A 93 3.05 0.04 -8.21
CA ALA A 93 3.38 -1.29 -7.70
C ALA A 93 3.13 -2.43 -8.72
N ASP A 94 2.56 -2.16 -9.90
CA ASP A 94 2.09 -3.14 -10.88
C ASP A 94 0.95 -4.05 -10.37
N ILE A 95 0.12 -3.54 -9.46
CA ILE A 95 -1.11 -4.22 -9.03
C ILE A 95 -2.23 -3.94 -10.03
N LYS A 96 -2.77 -5.02 -10.60
CA LYS A 96 -3.90 -4.96 -11.54
C LYS A 96 -5.21 -4.78 -10.79
N ILE A 97 -5.91 -3.69 -11.10
CA ILE A 97 -7.27 -3.44 -10.63
C ILE A 97 -8.23 -3.72 -11.78
N ASP A 98 -9.12 -4.69 -11.58
CA ASP A 98 -10.08 -5.16 -12.59
C ASP A 98 -11.28 -4.21 -12.70
N ALA A 99 -11.73 -3.67 -11.57
CA ALA A 99 -12.87 -2.75 -11.50
C ALA A 99 -12.79 -1.88 -10.24
N ILE A 100 -13.38 -0.68 -10.31
CA ILE A 100 -13.47 0.27 -9.20
C ILE A 100 -14.87 0.87 -9.17
N HIS A 101 -15.47 0.88 -7.99
CA HIS A 101 -16.74 1.53 -7.71
C HIS A 101 -16.53 2.57 -6.60
N LEU A 102 -16.59 3.85 -6.96
CA LEU A 102 -16.39 4.96 -6.03
C LEU A 102 -17.62 5.13 -5.13
N LEU A 103 -17.39 5.37 -3.84
CA LEU A 103 -18.42 5.61 -2.82
C LEU A 103 -18.65 7.12 -2.59
N GLY A 104 -18.50 7.94 -3.64
CA GLY A 104 -18.60 9.40 -3.56
C GLY A 104 -17.52 10.01 -2.65
N ALA A 105 -17.94 10.82 -1.67
CA ALA A 105 -17.05 11.37 -0.64
C ALA A 105 -16.62 10.33 0.41
N GLY A 106 -16.96 9.06 0.22
CA GLY A 106 -16.65 7.97 1.12
C GLY A 106 -17.71 7.78 2.21
N LEU A 107 -17.88 6.52 2.61
CA LEU A 107 -18.78 6.10 3.68
C LEU A 107 -18.00 5.96 4.98
N ARG A 108 -18.51 6.52 6.08
CA ARG A 108 -17.88 6.38 7.39
C ARG A 108 -17.97 4.91 7.81
N ASP A 109 -16.81 4.26 8.01
CA ASP A 109 -16.72 2.86 8.44
C ASP A 109 -16.42 2.75 9.94
N SER A 110 -15.69 3.71 10.50
CA SER A 110 -15.45 3.86 11.94
C SER A 110 -15.09 5.30 12.31
N ASN A 111 -14.86 5.61 13.59
CA ASN A 111 -14.39 6.95 13.99
C ASN A 111 -13.09 7.37 13.29
N ASP A 112 -12.25 6.42 12.89
CA ASP A 112 -10.93 6.70 12.37
C ASP A 112 -10.77 6.21 10.92
N THR A 113 -11.89 5.94 10.24
CA THR A 113 -11.85 5.30 8.92
C THR A 113 -13.01 5.68 8.01
N TRP A 114 -12.69 5.97 6.76
CA TRP A 114 -13.67 6.13 5.68
C TRP A 114 -13.40 5.14 4.54
N ALA A 115 -14.44 4.46 4.08
CA ALA A 115 -14.42 3.64 2.87
C ALA A 115 -14.61 4.53 1.64
N LEU A 116 -13.64 4.53 0.72
CA LEU A 116 -13.60 5.41 -0.45
C LEU A 116 -14.15 4.74 -1.71
N ALA A 117 -13.84 3.45 -1.89
CA ALA A 117 -14.22 2.68 -3.07
C ALA A 117 -14.24 1.19 -2.78
N GLU A 118 -15.10 0.46 -3.49
CA GLU A 118 -14.95 -0.98 -3.67
C GLU A 118 -14.09 -1.25 -4.89
N VAL A 119 -13.12 -2.15 -4.78
CA VAL A 119 -12.20 -2.49 -5.86
C VAL A 119 -12.14 -4.00 -6.07
N ARG A 120 -11.98 -4.43 -7.32
CA ARG A 120 -11.77 -5.83 -7.66
C ARG A 120 -10.37 -6.03 -8.17
N SER A 121 -9.71 -7.10 -7.72
CA SER A 121 -8.38 -7.50 -8.17
C SER A 121 -8.20 -8.99 -8.01
N GLY A 122 -7.74 -9.67 -9.06
CA GLY A 122 -7.47 -11.11 -9.00
C GLY A 122 -8.71 -11.95 -8.72
N GLY A 123 -9.90 -11.47 -9.09
CA GLY A 123 -11.18 -12.13 -8.84
C GLY A 123 -11.82 -11.82 -7.48
N GLU A 124 -11.06 -11.29 -6.53
CA GLU A 124 -11.51 -10.92 -5.18
C GLU A 124 -11.97 -9.45 -5.11
N THR A 125 -12.78 -9.13 -4.10
CA THR A 125 -13.24 -7.77 -3.80
C THR A 125 -12.55 -7.25 -2.56
N TYR A 126 -12.14 -5.98 -2.59
CA TYR A 126 -11.53 -5.23 -1.49
C TYR A 126 -12.20 -3.87 -1.35
N VAL A 127 -11.93 -3.19 -0.24
CA VAL A 127 -12.40 -1.84 0.01
C VAL A 127 -11.21 -0.95 0.29
N VAL A 128 -11.04 0.10 -0.51
CA VAL A 128 -10.03 1.13 -0.28
C VAL A 128 -10.52 2.04 0.82
N ARG A 129 -9.72 2.19 1.86
CA ARG A 129 -10.02 3.00 3.04
C ARG A 129 -8.94 4.03 3.28
N VAL A 130 -9.35 5.18 3.80
CA VAL A 130 -8.46 6.12 4.49
C VAL A 130 -8.56 5.88 5.98
N HIS A 131 -7.41 5.72 6.63
CA HIS A 131 -7.25 5.55 8.06
C HIS A 131 -6.57 6.80 8.62
N THR A 132 -7.17 7.39 9.64
CA THR A 132 -6.58 8.47 10.44
C THR A 132 -6.06 7.84 11.73
N ASP A 133 -4.77 7.90 12.04
CA ASP A 133 -4.30 7.48 13.36
C ASP A 133 -4.27 8.70 14.28
N PRO A 134 -5.11 8.76 15.34
CA PRO A 134 -5.12 9.88 16.27
C PRO A 134 -3.81 10.06 17.05
N ASN A 135 -2.92 9.06 17.04
CA ASN A 135 -1.60 9.12 17.67
C ASN A 135 -0.47 9.39 16.67
N ALA A 136 -0.75 9.42 15.37
CA ALA A 136 0.25 9.69 14.34
C ALA A 136 0.43 11.21 14.09
N ALA A 137 1.53 11.55 13.43
CA ALA A 137 1.95 12.91 13.12
C ALA A 137 1.08 13.55 12.02
N ASN A 138 -0.20 13.80 12.28
CA ASN A 138 -1.11 14.47 11.34
C ASN A 138 -1.15 13.80 9.95
N ASP A 139 -1.03 12.48 9.88
CA ASP A 139 -0.99 11.74 8.61
C ASP A 139 -2.25 10.91 8.41
N VAL A 140 -2.56 10.62 7.14
CA VAL A 140 -3.59 9.68 6.72
C VAL A 140 -2.96 8.54 5.92
N THR A 141 -3.45 7.33 6.14
CA THR A 141 -2.99 6.14 5.41
C THR A 141 -4.10 5.59 4.53
N LEU A 142 -3.82 5.46 3.24
CA LEU A 142 -4.69 4.84 2.25
C LEU A 142 -4.25 3.40 2.01
N ARG A 143 -5.16 2.45 2.18
CA ARG A 143 -4.91 1.04 1.84
C ARG A 143 -6.18 0.32 1.44
N ALA A 144 -6.06 -0.75 0.67
CA ALA A 144 -7.14 -1.69 0.48
C ALA A 144 -7.15 -2.70 1.64
N ASP A 145 -8.31 -2.90 2.26
CA ASP A 145 -8.51 -4.03 3.17
C ASP A 145 -9.63 -4.94 2.65
N LEU A 146 -9.72 -6.14 3.21
CA LEU A 146 -10.83 -7.03 2.93
C LEU A 146 -12.18 -6.33 3.25
N PRO A 147 -13.26 -6.70 2.53
CA PRO A 147 -14.60 -6.28 2.90
C PRO A 147 -14.88 -6.79 4.32
N ARG A 148 -15.45 -5.95 5.18
CA ARG A 148 -15.88 -6.41 6.49
C ARG A 148 -17.00 -7.44 6.25
N ARG A 149 -16.79 -8.68 6.68
CA ARG A 149 -17.88 -9.64 6.82
C ARG A 149 -18.67 -9.21 8.05
N TRP A 150 -19.86 -8.67 7.85
CA TRP A 150 -20.87 -8.64 8.90
C TRP A 150 -21.48 -10.04 8.95
N ASP A 151 -21.01 -10.86 9.90
CA ASP A 151 -21.82 -11.99 10.41
C ASP A 151 -22.89 -11.46 11.37
#